data_AF-A0A919VY34-F1
#
_entry.id   AF-A0A919VY34-F1
#
_cell.length_a   1.000
_cell.length_b   1.000
_cell.length_c   1.000
_cell.angle_alpha   90.00
_cell.angle_beta   90.00
_cell.angle_gamma   90.00
#
_symmetry.space_group_name_H-M   'P 1'
#
loop_
_entity.id
_entity.type
_entity.pdbx_description
1 polymer ?
#
loop_
_entity_poly.entity_id
_entity_poly.type
_entity_poly.pdbx_seq_one_letter_code
_entity_poly.pdbx_strand_id
1 'polypeptide(L)'
;MSPATTARYDLDPAAVRRITAAFLAAHPTGGRFVTAVVGPDSDLAAVGRALERQVFSETFGNDAAVMAAEYGPYEARSLFFVVIDRKRGVPAGVARMIESHGAGVKTVDDAPPHVGADVATILAAHGMNGEKVWDCATLAVLPQYRGRRSALLVSTMIYRTFLVLGRRHGVRHAVSMLDKGAYRNLTTIGVPMRTLAGSGPFEYLGSAENRAVHMDFPAIEAAVREQAARMRRAARPGRATLRRGGLRKLLTRRVAAGVSLRIGTGKDVDDHIVVVPGEQGVFRLDSIG
;
A
#
# COMPACT_ATOMS: atom_id res chain seq x y z
N MET A 1 -0.39 -18.15 -25.97
CA MET A 1 0.08 -17.08 -25.07
C MET A 1 -0.24 -15.75 -25.75
N SER A 2 -1.19 -14.97 -25.22
CA SER A 2 -1.38 -13.59 -25.66
C SER A 2 -0.10 -12.80 -25.37
N PRO A 3 0.36 -11.91 -26.27
CA PRO A 3 1.54 -11.10 -26.00
C PRO A 3 1.30 -10.30 -24.73
N ALA A 4 2.22 -10.40 -23.76
CA ALA A 4 2.16 -9.63 -22.53
C ALA A 4 2.13 -8.14 -22.90
N THR A 5 1.07 -7.44 -22.53
CA THR A 5 0.98 -6.00 -22.71
C THR A 5 2.17 -5.36 -22.00
N THR A 6 3.07 -4.72 -22.74
CA THR A 6 4.22 -4.04 -22.15
C THR A 6 3.74 -3.01 -21.14
N ALA A 7 4.19 -3.13 -19.89
CA ALA A 7 3.84 -2.22 -18.81
C ALA A 7 4.19 -0.77 -19.19
N ARG A 8 3.22 0.13 -19.12
CA ARG A 8 3.39 1.55 -19.47
C ARG A 8 3.51 2.40 -18.20
N TYR A 9 4.63 3.12 -18.06
CA TYR A 9 4.89 4.03 -16.95
C TYR A 9 4.79 5.52 -17.35
N ASP A 10 4.76 5.82 -18.65
CA ASP A 10 4.81 7.20 -19.17
C ASP A 10 3.49 7.62 -19.83
N LEU A 11 2.37 7.46 -19.12
CA LEU A 11 1.11 8.02 -19.57
C LEU A 11 1.16 9.56 -19.48
N ASP A 12 0.77 10.22 -20.57
CA ASP A 12 0.59 11.66 -20.56
C ASP A 12 -0.60 12.09 -19.67
N PRO A 13 -0.62 13.34 -19.17
CA PRO A 13 -1.69 13.82 -18.29
C PRO A 13 -3.10 13.78 -18.90
N ALA A 14 -3.25 13.88 -20.23
CA ALA A 14 -4.55 13.83 -20.89
C ALA A 14 -5.08 12.39 -20.94
N ALA A 15 -4.23 11.40 -21.21
CA ALA A 15 -4.55 9.99 -21.13
C ALA A 15 -4.95 9.59 -19.71
N VAL A 16 -4.19 10.03 -18.70
CA VAL A 16 -4.52 9.81 -17.27
C VAL A 16 -5.92 10.33 -16.94
N ARG A 17 -6.24 11.56 -17.35
CA ARG A 17 -7.57 12.17 -17.11
C ARG A 17 -8.68 11.42 -17.83
N ARG A 18 -8.47 11.03 -19.08
CA ARG A 18 -9.46 10.30 -19.89
C ARG A 18 -9.80 8.94 -19.27
N ILE A 19 -8.80 8.14 -18.91
CA ILE A 19 -8.97 6.83 -18.28
C ILE A 19 -9.67 6.99 -16.92
N THR A 20 -9.21 7.95 -16.10
CA THR A 20 -9.82 8.23 -14.78
C THR A 20 -11.29 8.65 -14.93
N ALA A 21 -11.61 9.54 -15.87
CA ALA A 21 -12.97 9.98 -16.12
C ALA A 21 -13.88 8.84 -16.59
N ALA A 22 -13.39 7.98 -17.49
CA ALA A 22 -14.12 6.80 -17.96
C ALA A 22 -14.46 5.86 -16.78
N PHE A 23 -13.49 5.57 -15.91
CA PHE A 23 -13.75 4.76 -14.72
C PHE A 23 -14.78 5.40 -13.78
N LEU A 24 -14.66 6.71 -13.51
CA LEU A 24 -15.58 7.42 -12.63
C LEU A 24 -17.02 7.47 -13.17
N ALA A 25 -17.16 7.59 -14.50
CA ALA A 25 -18.46 7.55 -15.16
C ALA A 25 -19.11 6.16 -15.08
N ALA A 26 -18.31 5.09 -15.23
CA ALA A 26 -18.79 3.71 -15.12
C ALA A 26 -19.14 3.30 -13.68
N HIS A 27 -18.55 3.96 -12.67
CA HIS A 27 -18.74 3.64 -11.25
C HIS A 27 -19.22 4.86 -10.46
N PRO A 28 -20.47 5.31 -10.67
CA PRO A 28 -21.04 6.43 -9.93
C PRO A 28 -21.29 6.01 -8.48
N THR A 29 -20.41 6.40 -7.57
CA THR A 29 -20.62 6.22 -6.12
C THR A 29 -20.43 7.53 -5.37
N GLY A 30 -21.01 7.63 -4.18
CA GLY A 30 -20.84 8.77 -3.30
C GLY A 30 -19.42 8.88 -2.73
N GLY A 31 -19.13 9.98 -2.04
CA GLY A 31 -17.84 10.22 -1.39
C GLY A 31 -16.83 10.95 -2.29
N ARG A 32 -15.76 11.46 -1.68
CA ARG A 32 -14.71 12.19 -2.41
C ARG A 32 -13.69 11.27 -3.07
N PHE A 33 -13.36 10.17 -2.43
CA PHE A 33 -12.33 9.24 -2.90
C PHE A 33 -12.95 7.88 -3.18
N VAL A 34 -12.39 7.18 -4.14
CA VAL A 34 -12.70 5.78 -4.47
C VAL A 34 -11.40 5.04 -4.72
N THR A 35 -11.29 3.79 -4.25
CA THR A 35 -10.20 2.89 -4.63
C THR A 35 -10.69 1.95 -5.71
N ALA A 36 -10.03 1.95 -6.86
CA ALA A 36 -10.16 0.90 -7.85
C ALA A 36 -9.14 -0.20 -7.59
N VAL A 37 -9.59 -1.45 -7.54
CA VAL A 37 -8.73 -2.64 -7.47
C VAL A 37 -8.72 -3.29 -8.85
N VAL A 38 -7.55 -3.24 -9.50
CA VAL A 38 -7.37 -3.66 -10.89
C VAL A 38 -6.08 -4.46 -11.06
N GLY A 39 -6.11 -5.44 -11.95
CA GLY A 39 -4.97 -6.25 -12.36
C GLY A 39 -4.12 -5.56 -13.43
N PRO A 40 -3.05 -6.23 -13.90
CA PRO A 40 -1.97 -5.56 -14.62
C PRO A 40 -2.38 -5.11 -16.03
N ASP A 41 -3.34 -5.76 -16.67
CA ASP A 41 -3.78 -5.42 -18.03
C ASP A 41 -4.79 -4.27 -18.08
N SER A 42 -5.26 -3.77 -16.93
CA SER A 42 -6.20 -2.65 -16.87
C SER A 42 -5.55 -1.33 -17.28
N ASP A 43 -6.29 -0.48 -18.01
CA ASP A 43 -5.89 0.90 -18.28
C ASP A 43 -5.66 1.69 -16.97
N LEU A 44 -6.41 1.38 -15.90
CA LEU A 44 -6.18 1.98 -14.60
C LEU A 44 -4.88 1.51 -13.95
N ALA A 45 -4.39 0.31 -14.24
CA ALA A 45 -3.07 -0.10 -13.79
C ALA A 45 -1.99 0.77 -14.45
N ALA A 46 -2.14 1.15 -15.72
CA ALA A 46 -1.23 2.10 -16.37
C ALA A 46 -1.29 3.51 -15.74
N VAL A 47 -2.49 3.97 -15.32
CA VAL A 47 -2.63 5.19 -14.49
C VAL A 47 -1.87 5.06 -13.17
N GLY A 48 -2.00 3.90 -12.51
CA GLY A 48 -1.28 3.56 -11.29
C GLY A 48 0.25 3.64 -11.48
N ARG A 49 0.78 2.94 -12.48
CA ARG A 49 2.20 2.94 -12.86
C ARG A 49 2.75 4.34 -13.12
N ALA A 50 2.00 5.17 -13.85
CA ALA A 50 2.40 6.54 -14.13
C ALA A 50 2.50 7.40 -12.85
N LEU A 51 1.56 7.22 -11.91
CA LEU A 51 1.60 7.88 -10.60
C LEU A 51 2.75 7.37 -9.74
N GLU A 52 3.01 6.06 -9.73
CA GLU A 52 4.17 5.47 -9.03
C GLU A 52 5.46 6.07 -9.52
N ARG A 53 5.71 6.01 -10.83
CA ARG A 53 6.90 6.57 -11.46
C ARG A 53 7.05 8.05 -11.14
N GLN A 54 5.97 8.84 -11.23
CA GLN A 54 6.04 10.26 -10.88
C GLN A 54 6.55 10.46 -9.44
N VAL A 55 5.94 9.78 -8.47
CA VAL A 55 6.31 9.95 -7.06
C VAL A 55 7.71 9.41 -6.76
N PHE A 56 8.07 8.26 -7.32
CA PHE A 56 9.37 7.62 -7.09
C PHE A 56 10.50 8.36 -7.81
N SER A 57 10.26 8.92 -9.00
CA SER A 57 11.21 9.79 -9.69
C SER A 57 11.48 11.06 -8.88
N GLU A 58 10.43 11.74 -8.41
CA GLU A 58 10.56 12.94 -7.58
C GLU A 58 11.27 12.68 -6.24
N THR A 59 11.09 11.49 -5.66
CA THR A 59 11.57 11.17 -4.29
C THR A 59 12.93 10.47 -4.27
N PHE A 60 13.19 9.58 -5.23
CA PHE A 60 14.35 8.67 -5.25
C PHE A 60 15.13 8.72 -6.57
N GLY A 61 14.65 9.44 -7.58
CA GLY A 61 15.28 9.49 -8.90
C GLY A 61 14.95 8.29 -9.80
N ASN A 62 13.99 7.43 -9.42
CA ASN A 62 13.64 6.24 -10.19
C ASN A 62 12.74 6.62 -11.39
N ASP A 63 13.31 6.65 -12.58
CA ASP A 63 12.60 6.94 -13.83
C ASP A 63 11.80 5.72 -14.36
N ALA A 64 11.20 5.87 -15.55
CA ALA A 64 10.43 4.78 -16.17
C ALA A 64 11.26 3.52 -16.45
N ALA A 65 12.53 3.68 -16.84
CA ALA A 65 13.40 2.55 -17.15
C ALA A 65 13.75 1.78 -15.87
N VAL A 66 14.08 2.49 -14.79
CA VAL A 66 14.28 1.89 -13.46
C VAL A 66 13.01 1.17 -13.01
N MET A 67 11.85 1.82 -13.08
CA MET A 67 10.58 1.18 -12.67
C MET A 67 10.26 -0.06 -13.51
N ALA A 68 10.53 -0.05 -14.82
CA ALA A 68 10.33 -1.21 -15.68
C ALA A 68 11.30 -2.36 -15.34
N ALA A 69 12.58 -2.06 -15.10
CA ALA A 69 13.57 -3.06 -14.73
C ALA A 69 13.27 -3.69 -13.36
N GLU A 70 12.96 -2.86 -12.37
CA GLU A 70 12.76 -3.28 -10.98
C GLU A 70 11.47 -4.08 -10.76
N TYR A 71 10.43 -3.80 -11.55
CA TYR A 71 9.12 -4.37 -11.32
C TYR A 71 8.52 -5.15 -12.49
N GLY A 72 9.06 -5.01 -13.70
CA GLY A 72 8.63 -5.79 -14.87
C GLY A 72 8.59 -7.31 -14.64
N PRO A 73 9.57 -7.92 -13.94
CA PRO A 73 9.54 -9.35 -13.60
C PRO A 73 8.35 -9.79 -12.72
N TYR A 74 7.62 -8.84 -12.15
CA TYR A 74 6.49 -9.08 -11.24
C TYR A 74 5.14 -8.63 -11.80
N GLU A 75 5.12 -8.07 -13.01
CA GLU A 75 3.93 -7.41 -13.56
C GLU A 75 2.73 -8.37 -13.69
N ALA A 76 2.95 -9.58 -14.21
CA ALA A 76 1.88 -10.57 -14.41
C ALA A 76 1.19 -11.03 -13.10
N ARG A 77 1.85 -10.82 -11.96
CA ARG A 77 1.39 -11.16 -10.61
C ARG A 77 1.15 -9.92 -9.75
N SER A 78 0.94 -8.77 -10.39
CA SER A 78 0.71 -7.49 -9.72
C SER A 78 -0.78 -7.13 -9.69
N LEU A 79 -1.23 -6.59 -8.56
CA LEU A 79 -2.54 -6.01 -8.35
C LEU A 79 -2.37 -4.55 -7.91
N PHE A 80 -3.14 -3.64 -8.48
CA PHE A 80 -3.04 -2.21 -8.23
C PHE A 80 -4.24 -1.69 -7.46
N PHE A 81 -3.98 -0.90 -6.42
CA PHE A 81 -4.98 -0.17 -5.65
C PHE A 81 -4.91 1.31 -6.02
N VAL A 82 -5.67 1.75 -7.02
CA VAL A 82 -5.64 3.13 -7.51
C VAL A 82 -6.70 3.96 -6.80
N VAL A 83 -6.28 4.88 -5.94
CA VAL A 83 -7.19 5.82 -5.27
C VAL A 83 -7.40 7.05 -6.14
N ILE A 84 -8.65 7.40 -6.43
CA ILE A 84 -9.04 8.49 -7.32
C ILE A 84 -9.79 9.57 -6.53
N ASP A 85 -9.42 10.85 -6.71
CA ASP A 85 -10.17 12.01 -6.18
C ASP A 85 -11.30 12.35 -7.15
N ARG A 86 -12.54 11.91 -6.83
CA ARG A 86 -13.74 12.14 -7.63
C ARG A 86 -14.00 13.61 -7.89
N LYS A 87 -13.70 14.48 -6.90
CA LYS A 87 -13.92 15.93 -7.02
C LYS A 87 -13.00 16.55 -8.08
N ARG A 88 -11.78 16.02 -8.24
CA ARG A 88 -10.78 16.56 -9.17
C ARG A 88 -10.66 15.76 -10.47
N GLY A 89 -11.23 14.55 -10.51
CA GLY A 89 -11.12 13.63 -11.65
C GLY A 89 -9.69 13.18 -11.93
N VAL A 90 -8.88 12.98 -10.88
CA VAL A 90 -7.45 12.60 -11.01
C VAL A 90 -7.07 11.54 -9.98
N PRO A 91 -6.07 10.68 -10.27
CA PRO A 91 -5.53 9.76 -9.29
C PRO A 91 -4.86 10.54 -8.14
N ALA A 92 -5.00 10.03 -6.93
CA ALA A 92 -4.53 10.64 -5.69
C ALA A 92 -3.42 9.82 -5.01
N GLY A 93 -3.47 8.50 -5.20
CA GLY A 93 -2.44 7.58 -4.76
C GLY A 93 -2.64 6.20 -5.36
N VAL A 94 -1.64 5.34 -5.19
CA VAL A 94 -1.60 3.97 -5.69
C VAL A 94 -0.75 3.12 -4.76
N ALA A 95 -1.05 1.83 -4.72
CA ALA A 95 -0.13 0.82 -4.23
C ALA A 95 -0.16 -0.41 -5.15
N ARG A 96 0.98 -1.09 -5.26
CA ARG A 96 1.12 -2.36 -5.97
C ARG A 96 1.33 -3.49 -5.00
N MET A 97 0.49 -4.51 -5.10
CA MET A 97 0.67 -5.78 -4.43
C MET A 97 1.22 -6.79 -5.42
N ILE A 98 2.27 -7.52 -5.05
CA ILE A 98 2.78 -8.67 -5.81
C ILE A 98 2.40 -9.94 -5.06
N GLU A 99 1.77 -10.90 -5.73
CA GLU A 99 1.36 -12.17 -5.12
C GLU A 99 2.31 -13.31 -5.49
N SER A 100 2.57 -14.18 -4.51
CA SER A 100 3.21 -15.49 -4.69
C SER A 100 2.89 -16.44 -3.53
N HIS A 101 3.58 -17.57 -3.48
CA HIS A 101 3.60 -18.55 -2.39
C HIS A 101 5.06 -18.78 -1.94
N GLY A 102 5.54 -17.95 -1.00
CA GLY A 102 6.94 -17.93 -0.57
C GLY A 102 7.80 -16.96 -1.37
N ALA A 103 8.77 -17.48 -2.13
CA ALA A 103 9.62 -16.71 -3.04
C ALA A 103 8.86 -16.18 -4.26
N GLY A 104 9.50 -15.36 -5.11
CA GLY A 104 8.82 -14.79 -6.28
C GLY A 104 8.03 -13.53 -5.95
N VAL A 105 8.43 -12.82 -4.90
CA VAL A 105 7.95 -11.47 -4.62
C VAL A 105 9.17 -10.59 -4.39
N LYS A 106 9.09 -9.34 -4.85
CA LYS A 106 10.24 -8.43 -4.95
C LYS A 106 11.02 -8.32 -3.64
N THR A 107 10.34 -8.09 -2.52
CA THR A 107 10.98 -7.94 -1.22
C THR A 107 11.78 -9.19 -0.82
N VAL A 108 11.26 -10.40 -1.09
CA VAL A 108 11.96 -11.65 -0.74
C VAL A 108 13.11 -11.92 -1.71
N ASP A 109 12.90 -11.65 -3.00
CA ASP A 109 13.88 -11.91 -4.05
C ASP A 109 15.07 -10.93 -3.96
N ASP A 110 14.82 -9.68 -3.58
CA ASP A 110 15.84 -8.62 -3.49
C ASP A 110 16.52 -8.56 -2.11
N ALA A 111 15.91 -9.10 -1.05
CA ALA A 111 16.46 -9.01 0.31
C ALA A 111 17.85 -9.65 0.51
N PRO A 112 18.22 -10.80 -0.10
CA PRO A 112 19.43 -11.54 0.26
C PRO A 112 20.73 -10.73 0.35
N PRO A 113 21.11 -9.91 -0.65
CA PRO A 113 22.33 -9.09 -0.57
C PRO A 113 22.30 -8.03 0.55
N HIS A 114 21.12 -7.67 1.06
CA HIS A 114 20.96 -6.61 2.05
C HIS A 114 20.79 -7.13 3.48
N VAL A 115 20.24 -8.34 3.65
CA VAL A 115 19.94 -8.91 4.96
C VAL A 115 20.94 -9.98 5.40
N GLY A 116 21.82 -10.43 4.50
CA GLY A 116 22.85 -11.43 4.82
C GLY A 116 22.29 -12.84 5.04
N ALA A 117 21.13 -13.14 4.46
CA ALA A 117 20.49 -14.46 4.52
C ALA A 117 19.92 -14.80 3.14
N ASP A 118 20.05 -16.06 2.72
CA ASP A 118 19.44 -16.51 1.47
C ASP A 118 17.90 -16.59 1.58
N VAL A 119 17.24 -16.76 0.43
CA VAL A 119 15.78 -16.84 0.35
C VAL A 119 15.24 -17.95 1.25
N ALA A 120 15.84 -19.14 1.23
CA ALA A 120 15.38 -20.28 2.03
C ALA A 120 15.41 -19.97 3.54
N THR A 121 16.48 -19.34 4.01
CA THR A 121 16.65 -18.90 5.40
C THR A 121 15.63 -17.83 5.78
N ILE A 122 15.39 -16.85 4.90
CA ILE A 122 14.37 -15.81 5.10
C ILE A 122 12.98 -16.44 5.24
N LEU A 123 12.62 -17.37 4.33
CA LEU A 123 11.33 -18.05 4.35
C LEU A 123 11.15 -18.86 5.64
N ALA A 124 12.14 -19.66 6.01
CA ALA A 124 12.12 -20.48 7.22
C ALA A 124 12.00 -19.63 8.50
N ALA A 125 12.77 -18.53 8.61
CA ALA A 125 12.76 -17.65 9.78
C ALA A 125 11.40 -16.99 10.05
N HIS A 126 10.56 -16.84 9.01
CA HIS A 126 9.25 -16.21 9.10
C HIS A 126 8.08 -17.19 8.91
N GLY A 127 8.38 -18.49 8.81
CA GLY A 127 7.39 -19.55 8.65
C GLY A 127 6.58 -19.43 7.35
N MET A 128 7.20 -18.98 6.26
CA MET A 128 6.58 -18.87 4.94
C MET A 128 6.71 -20.21 4.20
N ASN A 129 5.79 -21.14 4.46
CA ASN A 129 5.89 -22.55 4.09
C ASN A 129 4.99 -22.93 2.89
N GLY A 130 4.84 -22.00 1.94
CA GLY A 130 4.01 -22.20 0.74
C GLY A 130 2.60 -21.60 0.84
N GLU A 131 2.26 -20.95 1.95
CA GLU A 131 1.06 -20.12 2.02
C GLU A 131 1.19 -18.85 1.18
N LYS A 132 0.05 -18.23 0.88
CA LYS A 132 -0.01 -17.03 0.07
C LYS A 132 0.71 -15.86 0.74
N VAL A 133 1.60 -15.23 -0.02
CA VAL A 133 2.38 -14.04 0.34
C VAL A 133 1.95 -12.88 -0.53
N TRP A 134 1.69 -11.73 0.08
CA TRP A 134 1.59 -10.46 -0.63
C TRP A 134 2.78 -9.56 -0.30
N ASP A 135 3.39 -9.02 -1.32
CA ASP A 135 4.39 -7.97 -1.19
C ASP A 135 3.77 -6.62 -1.53
N CYS A 136 3.74 -5.71 -0.56
CA CYS A 136 3.42 -4.31 -0.80
C CYS A 136 4.65 -3.62 -1.38
N ALA A 137 4.84 -3.81 -2.69
CA ALA A 137 6.06 -3.45 -3.41
C ALA A 137 6.21 -1.94 -3.61
N THR A 138 5.10 -1.23 -3.82
CA THR A 138 5.08 0.24 -3.95
C THR A 138 3.90 0.82 -3.16
N LEU A 139 4.10 2.04 -2.65
CA LEU A 139 3.01 2.90 -2.18
C LEU A 139 3.37 4.34 -2.52
N ALA A 140 2.58 4.96 -3.40
CA ALA A 140 2.78 6.33 -3.84
C ALA A 140 1.51 7.15 -3.61
N VAL A 141 1.64 8.28 -2.93
CA VAL A 141 0.54 9.24 -2.73
C VAL A 141 1.04 10.60 -3.19
N LEU A 142 0.28 11.35 -3.99
CA LEU A 142 0.78 12.66 -4.45
C LEU A 142 0.93 13.64 -3.27
N PRO A 143 1.95 14.53 -3.27
CA PRO A 143 2.27 15.41 -2.14
C PRO A 143 1.08 16.19 -1.56
N GLN A 144 0.19 16.71 -2.42
CA GLN A 144 -1.02 17.44 -2.04
C GLN A 144 -2.03 16.61 -1.21
N TYR A 145 -1.86 15.28 -1.16
CA TYR A 145 -2.64 14.35 -0.35
C TYR A 145 -1.88 13.79 0.86
N ARG A 146 -0.70 14.30 1.25
CA ARG A 146 0.07 13.76 2.41
C ARG A 146 -0.18 14.46 3.77
N GLY A 147 -0.68 15.71 3.82
CA GLY A 147 -0.50 16.59 5.01
C GLY A 147 -1.73 17.21 5.71
N ARG A 148 -2.97 16.90 5.33
CA ARG A 148 -4.21 17.47 5.94
C ARG A 148 -5.21 16.37 6.35
N ARG A 149 -6.27 16.71 7.09
CA ARG A 149 -7.30 15.74 7.57
C ARG A 149 -7.91 14.87 6.47
N SER A 150 -8.14 15.44 5.28
CA SER A 150 -8.61 14.70 4.10
C SER A 150 -7.49 14.00 3.32
N ALA A 151 -6.23 14.29 3.65
CA ALA A 151 -5.05 13.83 2.94
C ALA A 151 -4.67 12.41 3.43
N LEU A 152 -4.75 12.18 4.75
CA LEU A 152 -4.56 10.84 5.32
C LEU A 152 -5.62 9.82 4.87
N LEU A 153 -6.73 10.28 4.28
CA LEU A 153 -7.73 9.37 3.71
C LEU A 153 -7.16 8.53 2.56
N VAL A 154 -6.29 9.08 1.71
CA VAL A 154 -5.74 8.31 0.57
C VAL A 154 -4.95 7.10 1.07
N SER A 155 -4.01 7.30 2.00
CA SER A 155 -3.29 6.18 2.63
C SER A 155 -4.23 5.26 3.41
N THR A 156 -5.23 5.81 4.11
CA THR A 156 -6.25 5.01 4.82
C THR A 156 -7.00 4.08 3.87
N MET A 157 -7.41 4.59 2.70
CA MET A 157 -8.10 3.82 1.66
C MET A 157 -7.20 2.70 1.13
N ILE A 158 -5.92 2.97 0.86
CA ILE A 158 -4.94 1.95 0.44
C ILE A 158 -4.79 0.87 1.53
N TYR A 159 -4.53 1.25 2.78
CA TYR A 159 -4.34 0.29 3.88
C TYR A 159 -5.59 -0.52 4.15
N ARG A 160 -6.78 0.09 4.06
CA ARG A 160 -8.03 -0.65 4.23
C ARG A 160 -8.26 -1.62 3.07
N THR A 161 -8.01 -1.18 1.83
CA THR A 161 -8.10 -2.03 0.64
C THR A 161 -7.18 -3.23 0.77
N PHE A 162 -5.94 -3.02 1.21
CA PHE A 162 -4.98 -4.08 1.51
C PHE A 162 -5.54 -5.11 2.50
N LEU A 163 -6.11 -4.67 3.63
CA LEU A 163 -6.69 -5.58 4.63
C LEU A 163 -7.92 -6.34 4.11
N VAL A 164 -8.85 -5.63 3.44
CA VAL A 164 -10.09 -6.24 2.94
C VAL A 164 -9.79 -7.26 1.87
N LEU A 165 -8.98 -6.89 0.88
CA LEU A 165 -8.67 -7.76 -0.25
C LEU A 165 -7.76 -8.90 0.19
N GLY A 166 -6.69 -8.64 0.96
CA GLY A 166 -5.79 -9.71 1.38
C GLY A 166 -6.49 -10.76 2.25
N ARG A 167 -7.46 -10.35 3.09
CA ARG A 167 -8.31 -11.32 3.81
C ARG A 167 -9.17 -12.13 2.86
N ARG A 168 -9.81 -11.50 1.87
CA ARG A 168 -10.61 -12.20 0.85
C ARG A 168 -9.78 -13.18 0.03
N HIS A 169 -8.51 -12.86 -0.24
CA HIS A 169 -7.58 -13.72 -0.97
C HIS A 169 -6.89 -14.78 -0.09
N GLY A 170 -7.16 -14.83 1.21
CA GLY A 170 -6.53 -15.79 2.12
C GLY A 170 -5.03 -15.56 2.30
N VAL A 171 -4.58 -14.31 2.23
CA VAL A 171 -3.17 -13.95 2.44
C VAL A 171 -2.74 -14.29 3.85
N ARG A 172 -1.66 -15.07 3.98
CA ARG A 172 -1.09 -15.45 5.27
C ARG A 172 0.05 -14.52 5.68
N HIS A 173 0.89 -14.16 4.72
CA HIS A 173 2.07 -13.36 4.97
C HIS A 173 2.04 -12.09 4.13
N ALA A 174 2.51 -11.00 4.73
CA ALA A 174 2.84 -9.82 3.97
C ALA A 174 4.30 -9.43 4.16
N VAL A 175 4.92 -8.96 3.09
CA VAL A 175 6.27 -8.43 3.09
C VAL A 175 6.31 -7.06 2.44
N SER A 176 7.34 -6.28 2.74
CA SER A 176 7.59 -4.99 2.07
C SER A 176 9.02 -4.50 2.36
N MET A 177 9.61 -3.75 1.44
CA MET A 177 10.77 -2.90 1.70
C MET A 177 10.31 -1.47 1.99
N LEU A 178 10.54 -1.01 3.22
CA LEU A 178 10.04 0.26 3.71
C LEU A 178 11.17 1.25 3.98
N ASP A 179 11.10 2.43 3.36
CA ASP A 179 11.92 3.56 3.77
C ASP A 179 11.62 3.96 5.24
N LYS A 180 12.53 4.74 5.84
CA LYS A 180 12.41 5.24 7.21
C LYS A 180 11.08 5.92 7.50
N GLY A 181 10.54 6.69 6.56
CA GLY A 181 9.28 7.42 6.69
C GLY A 181 8.07 6.49 6.74
N ALA A 182 7.98 5.56 5.78
CA ALA A 182 6.96 4.55 5.69
C ALA A 182 6.98 3.61 6.90
N TYR A 183 8.16 3.09 7.27
CA TYR A 183 8.34 2.25 8.45
C TYR A 183 7.85 2.93 9.73
N ARG A 184 8.24 4.19 9.95
CA ARG A 184 7.76 4.99 11.09
C ARG A 184 6.24 5.19 11.07
N ASN A 185 5.66 5.49 9.90
CA ASN A 185 4.23 5.74 9.76
C ASN A 185 3.40 4.48 10.04
N LEU A 186 3.81 3.32 9.51
CA LEU A 186 3.15 2.03 9.73
C LEU A 186 3.27 1.57 11.20
N THR A 187 4.45 1.75 11.80
CA THR A 187 4.66 1.53 13.24
C THR A 187 3.73 2.41 14.07
N THR A 188 3.58 3.68 13.68
CA THR A 188 2.70 4.62 14.39
C THR A 188 1.27 4.11 14.40
N ILE A 189 0.72 3.67 13.26
CA ILE A 189 -0.67 3.19 13.18
C ILE A 189 -0.89 1.78 13.75
N GLY A 190 0.18 1.09 14.14
CA GLY A 190 0.13 -0.17 14.90
C GLY A 190 0.32 -1.43 14.07
N VAL A 191 0.90 -1.33 12.87
CA VAL A 191 1.20 -2.52 12.05
C VAL A 191 2.31 -3.34 12.73
N PRO A 192 2.10 -4.65 12.98
CA PRO A 192 3.07 -5.51 13.64
C PRO A 192 4.11 -5.99 12.63
N MET A 193 5.19 -5.22 12.47
CA MET A 193 6.27 -5.53 11.54
C MET A 193 7.46 -6.19 12.27
N ARG A 194 8.04 -7.22 11.66
CA ARG A 194 9.31 -7.84 12.06
C ARG A 194 10.30 -7.67 10.91
N THR A 195 11.56 -7.35 11.18
CA THR A 195 12.55 -7.27 10.09
C THR A 195 12.87 -8.66 9.53
N LEU A 196 13.10 -8.76 8.22
CA LEU A 196 13.46 -10.03 7.58
C LEU A 196 14.79 -10.53 8.12
N ALA A 197 14.87 -11.81 8.49
CA ALA A 197 16.02 -12.42 9.16
C ALA A 197 16.66 -11.60 10.30
N GLY A 198 15.88 -10.76 11.00
CA GLY A 198 16.42 -9.89 12.06
C GLY A 198 17.31 -8.74 11.56
N SER A 199 17.22 -8.39 10.27
CA SER A 199 18.10 -7.41 9.64
C SER A 199 18.00 -6.00 10.24
N GLY A 200 19.10 -5.26 10.11
CA GLY A 200 19.13 -3.81 10.31
C GLY A 200 18.62 -3.02 9.09
N PRO A 201 18.66 -1.68 9.15
CA PRO A 201 18.40 -0.85 7.98
C PRO A 201 19.53 -0.91 6.95
N PHE A 202 19.21 -0.69 5.68
CA PHE A 202 20.16 -0.70 4.55
C PHE A 202 19.77 0.29 3.46
N GLU A 203 20.69 0.62 2.56
CA GLU A 203 20.39 1.44 1.37
C GLU A 203 19.71 0.60 0.29
N TYR A 204 18.67 1.15 -0.35
CA TYR A 204 17.94 0.44 -1.40
C TYR A 204 17.18 1.42 -2.30
N LEU A 205 17.38 1.31 -3.62
CA LEU A 205 16.70 2.10 -4.67
C LEU A 205 16.62 3.61 -4.37
N GLY A 206 17.77 4.21 -4.04
CA GLY A 206 17.89 5.65 -3.75
C GLY A 206 17.46 6.07 -2.34
N SER A 207 16.88 5.16 -1.54
CA SER A 207 16.62 5.41 -0.12
C SER A 207 17.83 5.05 0.74
N ALA A 208 18.33 6.02 1.51
CA ALA A 208 19.46 5.84 2.42
C ALA A 208 19.17 4.94 3.64
N GLU A 209 17.90 4.75 4.00
CA GLU A 209 17.52 3.93 5.15
C GLU A 209 16.21 3.18 4.86
N ASN A 210 16.35 1.94 4.41
CA ASN A 210 15.28 1.01 4.08
C ASN A 210 15.29 -0.19 5.03
N ARG A 211 14.16 -0.90 5.16
CA ARG A 211 14.02 -2.11 5.97
C ARG A 211 13.12 -3.10 5.24
N ALA A 212 13.62 -4.30 5.01
CA ALA A 212 12.78 -5.42 4.61
C ALA A 212 12.04 -5.95 5.84
N VAL A 213 10.71 -6.05 5.74
CA VAL A 213 9.85 -6.47 6.86
C VAL A 213 8.90 -7.60 6.45
N HIS A 214 8.56 -8.42 7.45
CA HIS A 214 7.47 -9.39 7.45
C HIS A 214 6.35 -8.94 8.39
N MET A 215 5.12 -9.25 8.01
CA MET A 215 3.91 -9.09 8.80
C MET A 215 3.10 -10.39 8.73
N ASP A 216 2.65 -10.89 9.87
CA ASP A 216 1.59 -11.91 9.94
C ASP A 216 0.28 -11.24 9.54
N PHE A 217 -0.22 -11.52 8.32
CA PHE A 217 -1.27 -10.73 7.70
C PHE A 217 -2.58 -10.74 8.52
N PRO A 218 -3.10 -11.90 8.97
CA PRO A 218 -4.27 -11.94 9.86
C PRO A 218 -4.15 -11.14 11.17
N ALA A 219 -2.93 -10.92 11.67
CA ALA A 219 -2.73 -10.16 12.90
C ALA A 219 -2.82 -8.63 12.71
N ILE A 220 -2.70 -8.12 11.48
CA ILE A 220 -2.58 -6.68 11.21
C ILE A 220 -3.84 -5.91 11.65
N GLU A 221 -5.03 -6.36 11.27
CA GLU A 221 -6.28 -5.62 11.57
C GLU A 221 -6.51 -5.50 13.08
N ALA A 222 -6.30 -6.58 13.83
CA ALA A 222 -6.43 -6.59 15.29
C ALA A 222 -5.41 -5.64 15.95
N ALA A 223 -4.15 -5.69 15.54
CA ALA A 223 -3.09 -4.82 16.08
C ALA A 223 -3.36 -3.33 15.81
N VAL A 224 -3.83 -2.99 14.59
CA VAL A 224 -4.22 -1.62 14.22
C VAL A 224 -5.42 -1.13 15.04
N ARG A 225 -6.43 -1.98 15.26
CA ARG A 225 -7.58 -1.66 16.13
C ARG A 225 -7.15 -1.41 17.57
N GLU A 226 -6.29 -2.27 18.11
CA GLU A 226 -5.79 -2.11 19.47
C GLU A 226 -4.99 -0.81 19.61
N GLN A 227 -4.13 -0.50 18.65
CA GLN A 227 -3.40 0.76 18.61
C GLN A 227 -4.34 1.97 18.54
N ALA A 228 -5.42 1.90 17.75
CA ALA A 228 -6.44 2.96 17.72
C ALA A 228 -7.03 3.20 19.12
N ALA A 229 -7.39 2.12 19.83
CA ALA A 229 -7.92 2.20 21.19
C ALA A 229 -6.89 2.77 22.18
N ARG A 230 -5.63 2.32 22.12
CA ARG A 230 -4.51 2.87 22.93
C ARG A 230 -4.35 4.37 22.70
N MET A 231 -4.30 4.82 21.44
CA MET A 231 -4.15 6.23 21.11
C MET A 231 -5.34 7.09 21.56
N ARG A 232 -6.57 6.59 21.46
CA ARG A 232 -7.76 7.30 21.96
C ARG A 232 -7.69 7.52 23.47
N ARG A 233 -7.35 6.48 24.23
CA ARG A 233 -7.14 6.58 25.67
C ARG A 233 -6.06 7.62 25.98
N ALA A 234 -4.95 7.60 25.25
CA ALA A 234 -3.84 8.55 25.40
C ALA A 234 -4.12 9.97 24.87
N ALA A 235 -5.22 10.18 24.15
CA ALA A 235 -5.66 11.47 23.60
C ALA A 235 -6.77 12.13 24.43
N ARG A 236 -7.06 11.58 25.62
CA ARG A 236 -7.93 12.21 26.63
C ARG A 236 -7.19 13.43 27.23
N PRO A 237 -7.83 14.60 27.33
CA PRO A 237 -7.23 15.76 27.99
C PRO A 237 -6.84 15.42 29.43
N GLY A 238 -5.68 15.90 29.88
CA GLY A 238 -5.16 15.64 31.21
C GLY A 238 -3.97 16.56 31.52
N ARG A 239 -3.36 16.49 32.71
CA ARG A 239 -2.28 17.43 33.12
C ARG A 239 -1.13 17.57 32.10
N ALA A 240 -0.86 16.53 31.30
CA ALA A 240 0.14 16.55 30.22
C ALA A 240 -0.19 17.51 29.06
N THR A 241 -1.45 17.89 28.85
CA THR A 241 -1.84 18.87 27.81
C THR A 241 -1.55 20.31 28.20
N LEU A 242 -1.34 20.57 29.49
CA LEU A 242 -0.97 21.89 30.04
C LEU A 242 0.52 22.19 29.85
N ARG A 243 1.33 21.20 29.44
CA ARG A 243 2.76 21.38 29.14
C ARG A 243 2.96 21.94 27.72
N ARG A 244 4.04 22.70 27.52
CA ARG A 244 4.42 23.25 26.20
C ARG A 244 4.55 22.11 25.17
N GLY A 245 3.80 22.21 24.07
CA GLY A 245 3.74 21.16 23.02
C GLY A 245 2.74 20.02 23.27
N GLY A 246 2.06 19.98 24.43
CA GLY A 246 1.07 18.96 24.78
C GLY A 246 -0.16 18.97 23.85
N LEU A 247 -0.60 20.16 23.43
CA LEU A 247 -1.73 20.32 22.49
C LEU A 247 -1.43 19.72 21.12
N ARG A 248 -0.22 19.96 20.57
CA ARG A 248 0.22 19.40 19.29
C ARG A 248 0.30 17.87 19.35
N LYS A 249 0.90 17.33 20.42
CA LYS A 249 0.97 15.86 20.64
C LYS A 249 -0.42 15.23 20.73
N LEU A 250 -1.35 15.89 21.43
CA LEU A 250 -2.73 15.43 21.53
C LEU A 250 -3.46 15.44 20.17
N LEU A 251 -3.28 16.50 19.37
CA LEU A 251 -3.83 16.56 18.02
C LEU A 251 -3.27 15.45 17.12
N THR A 252 -1.95 15.22 17.11
CA THR A 252 -1.34 14.11 16.36
C THR A 252 -1.92 12.76 16.77
N ARG A 253 -2.05 12.50 18.09
CA ARG A 253 -2.66 11.25 18.61
C ARG A 253 -4.11 11.08 18.18
N ARG A 254 -4.92 12.15 18.20
CA ARG A 254 -6.32 12.10 17.73
C ARG A 254 -6.41 11.78 16.24
N VAL A 255 -5.55 12.38 15.44
CA VAL A 255 -5.50 12.14 13.99
C VAL A 255 -5.09 10.69 13.71
N ALA A 256 -4.00 10.21 14.31
CA ALA A 256 -3.54 8.83 14.16
C ALA A 256 -4.59 7.82 14.66
N ALA A 257 -5.26 8.09 15.79
CA ALA A 257 -6.36 7.27 16.28
C ALA A 257 -7.57 7.20 15.32
N GLY A 258 -7.85 8.31 14.62
CA GLY A 258 -8.90 8.38 13.61
C GLY A 258 -8.56 7.52 12.39
N VAL A 259 -7.31 7.62 11.92
CA VAL A 259 -6.77 6.80 10.83
C VAL A 259 -6.80 5.31 11.19
N SER A 260 -6.19 4.92 12.31
CA SER A 260 -6.16 3.52 12.74
C SER A 260 -7.58 2.94 12.93
N LEU A 261 -8.56 3.72 13.43
CA LEU A 261 -9.94 3.22 13.49
C LEU A 261 -10.50 2.92 12.09
N ARG A 262 -10.37 3.85 11.14
CA ARG A 262 -10.93 3.66 9.79
C ARG A 262 -10.30 2.47 9.09
N ILE A 263 -8.98 2.31 9.19
CA ILE A 263 -8.27 1.13 8.67
C ILE A 263 -8.78 -0.15 9.35
N GLY A 264 -8.89 -0.12 10.68
CA GLY A 264 -9.30 -1.30 11.44
C GLY A 264 -10.76 -1.67 11.24
N THR A 265 -11.67 -0.73 11.01
CA THR A 265 -13.13 -0.99 11.02
C THR A 265 -13.79 -0.88 9.66
N GLY A 266 -13.17 -0.21 8.69
CA GLY A 266 -13.77 0.09 7.39
C GLY A 266 -14.79 1.23 7.41
N LYS A 267 -15.04 1.84 8.58
CA LYS A 267 -16.02 2.92 8.73
C LYS A 267 -15.73 4.07 7.75
N ASP A 268 -16.73 4.39 6.93
CA ASP A 268 -16.71 5.44 5.90
C ASP A 268 -15.66 5.22 4.78
N VAL A 269 -15.18 3.98 4.60
CA VAL A 269 -14.11 3.62 3.64
C VAL A 269 -14.47 2.40 2.79
N ASP A 270 -15.11 1.37 3.37
CA ASP A 270 -15.37 0.10 2.66
C ASP A 270 -16.30 0.29 1.45
N ASP A 271 -17.32 1.14 1.57
CA ASP A 271 -18.27 1.47 0.49
C ASP A 271 -17.60 2.18 -0.71
N HIS A 272 -16.33 2.56 -0.56
CA HIS A 272 -15.54 3.24 -1.57
C HIS A 272 -14.45 2.36 -2.19
N ILE A 273 -14.45 1.06 -1.90
CA ILE A 273 -13.58 0.08 -2.54
C ILE A 273 -14.34 -0.59 -3.68
N VAL A 274 -13.91 -0.31 -4.90
CA VAL A 274 -14.47 -0.90 -6.12
C VAL A 274 -13.49 -1.93 -6.64
N VAL A 275 -13.91 -3.18 -6.64
CA VAL A 275 -13.18 -4.26 -7.28
C VAL A 275 -13.76 -4.44 -8.67
N VAL A 276 -12.95 -4.18 -9.70
CA VAL A 276 -13.45 -4.21 -11.08
C VAL A 276 -13.52 -5.67 -11.56
N PRO A 277 -14.72 -6.20 -11.89
CA PRO A 277 -14.85 -7.57 -12.36
C PRO A 277 -14.09 -7.79 -13.68
N GLY A 278 -13.45 -8.93 -13.85
CA GLY A 278 -12.73 -9.28 -15.08
C GLY A 278 -11.40 -8.56 -15.30
N GLU A 279 -11.13 -7.47 -14.57
CA GLU A 279 -9.88 -6.71 -14.72
C GLU A 279 -8.78 -7.13 -13.74
N GLN A 280 -9.02 -8.11 -12.87
CA GLN A 280 -8.08 -8.53 -11.84
C GLN A 280 -6.99 -9.49 -12.33
N GLY A 281 -7.00 -9.89 -13.61
CA GLY A 281 -6.01 -10.81 -14.16
C GLY A 281 -6.03 -12.18 -13.49
N VAL A 282 -4.87 -12.69 -13.08
CA VAL A 282 -4.73 -13.99 -12.38
C VAL A 282 -5.37 -14.01 -10.99
N PHE A 283 -5.69 -12.84 -10.43
CA PHE A 283 -6.38 -12.72 -9.15
C PHE A 283 -7.87 -13.03 -9.37
N ARG A 284 -8.25 -14.30 -9.30
CA ARG A 284 -9.67 -14.68 -9.29
C ARG A 284 -10.26 -14.30 -7.92
N LEU A 285 -10.98 -13.19 -7.85
CA LEU A 285 -12.01 -13.04 -6.84
C LEU A 285 -13.21 -13.83 -7.33
N ASP A 286 -13.42 -15.02 -6.76
CA ASP A 286 -14.67 -15.73 -6.96
C ASP A 286 -15.80 -14.79 -6.54
N SER A 287 -16.70 -14.52 -7.49
CA SER A 287 -17.89 -13.71 -7.27
C SER A 287 -18.82 -14.48 -6.35
N ILE A 288 -18.86 -14.17 -5.05
CA ILE A 288 -19.86 -14.72 -4.14
C ILE A 288 -20.28 -13.68 -3.10
N GLY A 289 -21.57 -13.35 -3.13
CA GLY A 289 -22.42 -12.97 -1.97
C GLY A 289 -22.18 -11.62 -1.34
#